data_AF-A0A7W0MBX3-F1
#
_entry.id   AF-A0A7W0MBX3-F1
#
_cell.length_a   1.000
_cell.length_b   1.000
_cell.length_c   1.000
_cell.angle_alpha   90.00
_cell.angle_beta   90.00
_cell.angle_gamma   90.00
#
_symmetry.space_group_name_H-M   'P 1'
#
loop_
_entity.id
_entity.type
_entity.pdbx_description
1 polymer ?
#
loop_
_entity_poly.entity_id
_entity_poly.type
_entity_poly.pdbx_seq_one_letter_code
_entity_poly.pdbx_strand_id
1 'polypeptide(L)'
;MRWVAVLAPGLAVFVLVSSEIGFTIFFRYVLPALPFAFVWAGRCASFATNLPGRMLVIGCVVATAASSLWVWPHSLSYFNEAAGGPANGWKHLLDANIDWGQDLPALAAWQKEHPEATPLHLATYGQLVPEVYGLKYERAPSWPRPGWYAVGLTELYKPESRVKWLRDREPVDRIAYSMLIFHVPPEPRGVQSEGSP
;
A
#
# COMPACT_ATOMS: atom_id res chain seq x y z
N MET A 1 -29.36 24.08 13.94
CA MET A 1 -28.39 25.18 13.68
C MET A 1 -27.03 25.03 14.39
N ARG A 2 -26.95 24.68 15.69
CA ARG A 2 -25.65 24.68 16.43
C ARG A 2 -24.58 23.67 15.95
N TRP A 3 -24.97 22.53 15.38
CA TRP A 3 -24.01 21.46 15.01
C TRP A 3 -23.35 21.66 13.65
N VAL A 4 -24.04 22.35 12.74
CA VAL A 4 -23.46 22.77 11.44
C VAL A 4 -22.26 23.68 11.68
N ALA A 5 -22.31 24.54 12.71
CA ALA A 5 -21.19 25.40 13.08
C ALA A 5 -19.96 24.62 13.60
N VAL A 6 -20.13 23.39 14.12
CA VAL A 6 -19.01 22.53 14.54
C VAL A 6 -18.44 21.76 13.37
N LEU A 7 -19.27 21.26 12.46
CA LEU A 7 -18.78 20.52 11.29
C LEU A 7 -18.20 21.45 10.21
N ALA A 8 -18.71 22.66 10.09
CA ALA A 8 -18.36 23.59 9.01
C ALA A 8 -16.85 23.92 8.94
N PRO A 9 -16.12 24.21 10.04
CA PRO A 9 -14.67 24.42 9.98
C PRO A 9 -13.92 23.17 9.50
N GLY A 10 -14.27 21.99 10.02
CA GLY A 10 -13.66 20.74 9.59
C GLY A 10 -13.94 20.43 8.11
N LEU A 11 -15.17 20.66 7.65
CA LEU A 11 -15.54 20.51 6.26
C LEU A 11 -14.81 21.51 5.36
N ALA A 12 -14.67 22.76 5.79
CA ALA A 12 -13.92 23.78 5.05
C ALA A 12 -12.44 23.40 4.90
N VAL A 13 -11.80 22.94 5.98
CA VAL A 13 -10.42 22.42 5.94
C VAL A 13 -10.32 21.24 4.98
N PHE A 14 -11.23 20.26 5.11
CA PHE A 14 -11.25 19.09 4.24
C PHE A 14 -11.38 19.49 2.76
N VAL A 15 -12.36 20.31 2.42
CA VAL A 15 -12.59 20.77 1.03
C VAL A 15 -11.40 21.56 0.51
N LEU A 16 -10.82 22.46 1.31
CA LEU A 16 -9.65 23.25 0.92
C LEU A 16 -8.45 22.35 0.62
N VAL A 17 -8.16 21.38 1.48
CA VAL A 17 -7.02 20.47 1.33
C VAL A 17 -7.24 19.49 0.18
N SER A 18 -8.47 19.01 -0.01
CA SER A 18 -8.85 18.12 -1.12
C SER A 18 -9.01 18.83 -2.47
N SER A 19 -8.79 20.15 -2.55
CA SER A 19 -8.91 20.92 -3.80
C SER A 19 -7.71 20.79 -4.75
N GLU A 20 -6.88 19.76 -4.59
CA GLU A 20 -5.77 19.40 -5.50
C GLU A 20 -4.78 20.55 -5.78
N ILE A 21 -4.47 21.35 -4.75
CA ILE A 21 -3.37 22.31 -4.82
C ILE A 21 -2.07 21.53 -4.59
N GLY A 22 -1.58 20.80 -5.61
CA GLY A 22 -0.33 19.99 -5.77
C GLY A 22 0.55 19.58 -4.56
N PHE A 23 0.67 20.40 -3.53
CA PHE A 23 1.27 20.15 -2.23
C PHE A 23 0.36 19.38 -1.24
N THR A 24 -0.94 19.30 -1.45
CA THR A 24 -1.90 18.75 -0.45
C THR A 24 -2.13 17.23 -0.51
N ILE A 25 -1.34 16.49 -1.30
CA ILE A 25 -1.50 15.03 -1.51
C ILE A 25 -1.36 14.18 -0.24
N PHE A 26 -0.80 14.72 0.84
CA PHE A 26 -0.51 13.98 2.06
C PHE A 26 -1.64 14.06 3.09
N PHE A 27 -1.98 12.93 3.70
CA PHE A 27 -3.03 12.83 4.73
C PHE A 27 -2.83 13.80 5.92
N ARG A 28 -1.58 14.20 6.21
CA ARG A 28 -1.26 15.15 7.30
C ARG A 28 -2.03 16.47 7.22
N TYR A 29 -2.40 16.92 6.02
CA TYR A 29 -3.16 18.15 5.84
C TYR A 29 -4.64 18.01 6.21
N VAL A 30 -5.18 16.79 6.20
CA VAL A 30 -6.56 16.50 6.63
C VAL A 30 -6.66 16.34 8.15
N LEU A 31 -5.56 16.10 8.87
CA LEU A 31 -5.54 15.90 10.33
C LEU A 31 -6.30 16.99 11.12
N PRO A 32 -6.20 18.30 10.80
CA PRO A 32 -6.95 19.33 11.52
C PRO A 32 -8.48 19.22 11.38
N ALA A 33 -8.98 18.51 10.34
CA ALA A 33 -10.41 18.26 10.17
C ALA A 33 -10.94 17.10 11.03
N LEU A 34 -10.07 16.16 11.45
CA LEU A 34 -10.47 14.94 12.15
C LEU A 34 -11.20 15.17 13.49
N PRO A 35 -10.78 16.11 14.36
CA PRO A 35 -11.50 16.35 15.61
C PRO A 35 -12.97 16.72 15.40
N PHE A 36 -13.26 17.53 14.38
CA PHE A 36 -14.63 17.92 14.03
C PHE A 36 -15.44 16.72 13.53
N ALA A 37 -14.82 15.85 12.71
CA ALA A 37 -15.44 14.62 12.25
C ALA A 37 -15.75 13.66 13.41
N PHE A 38 -14.84 13.50 14.38
CA PHE A 38 -15.04 12.64 15.54
C PHE A 38 -16.14 13.16 16.48
N VAL A 39 -16.18 14.46 16.75
CA VAL A 39 -17.27 15.07 17.54
C VAL A 39 -18.61 14.86 16.84
N TRP A 40 -18.66 15.04 15.52
CA TRP A 40 -19.87 14.81 14.74
C TRP A 40 -20.30 13.34 14.76
N ALA A 41 -19.37 12.40 14.58
CA ALA A 41 -19.64 10.96 14.67
C ALA A 41 -20.18 10.57 16.06
N GLY A 42 -19.59 11.10 17.14
CA GLY A 42 -20.09 10.90 18.50
C GLY A 42 -21.51 11.44 18.69
N ARG A 43 -21.84 12.59 18.07
CA ARG A 43 -23.20 13.11 18.08
C ARG A 43 -24.16 12.22 17.31
N CYS A 44 -23.78 11.71 16.15
CA CYS A 44 -24.60 10.73 15.41
C CYS A 44 -24.88 9.49 16.27
N ALA A 45 -23.86 8.95 16.93
CA ALA A 45 -24.00 7.80 17.83
C ALA A 45 -24.94 8.09 19.02
N SER A 46 -24.97 9.32 19.54
CA SER A 46 -25.84 9.66 20.67
C SER A 46 -27.35 9.65 20.35
N PHE A 47 -27.75 9.62 19.08
CA PHE A 47 -29.16 9.41 18.68
C PHE A 47 -29.59 7.94 18.71
N ALA A 48 -28.63 7.01 18.83
CA ALA A 48 -28.89 5.59 18.90
C ALA A 48 -29.35 5.18 20.32
N THR A 49 -30.58 5.56 20.68
CA THR A 49 -31.12 5.35 22.04
C THR A 49 -31.81 4.01 22.23
N ASN A 50 -32.32 3.40 21.15
CA ASN A 50 -32.94 2.09 21.18
C ASN A 50 -31.91 0.96 21.04
N LEU A 51 -32.29 -0.27 21.41
CA LEU A 51 -31.40 -1.42 21.36
C LEU A 51 -30.81 -1.67 19.95
N PRO A 52 -31.58 -1.65 18.85
CA PRO A 52 -31.02 -1.86 17.51
C PRO A 52 -29.99 -0.80 17.12
N GLY A 53 -30.25 0.47 17.42
CA GLY A 53 -29.30 1.55 17.16
C GLY A 53 -28.01 1.37 17.96
N ARG A 54 -28.10 1.02 19.25
CA ARG A 54 -26.91 0.77 20.08
C ARG A 54 -26.10 -0.41 19.57
N MET A 55 -26.77 -1.49 19.15
CA MET A 55 -26.10 -2.65 18.55
C MET A 55 -25.42 -2.30 17.24
N LEU A 56 -26.03 -1.44 16.41
CA LEU A 56 -25.39 -0.93 15.19
C LEU A 56 -24.11 -0.15 15.52
N VAL A 57 -24.17 0.80 16.46
CA VAL A 57 -23.00 1.59 16.87
C VAL A 57 -21.88 0.68 17.41
N ILE A 58 -22.21 -0.26 18.29
CA ILE A 58 -21.24 -1.23 18.83
C ILE A 58 -20.66 -2.07 17.69
N GLY A 59 -21.50 -2.55 16.77
CA GLY A 59 -21.10 -3.30 15.59
C GLY A 59 -20.11 -2.53 14.73
N CYS A 60 -20.36 -1.24 14.44
CA CYS A 60 -19.44 -0.38 13.69
C CYS A 60 -18.08 -0.21 14.40
N VAL A 61 -18.08 0.00 15.72
CA VAL A 61 -16.85 0.14 16.51
C VAL A 61 -16.04 -1.15 16.50
N VAL A 62 -16.70 -2.29 16.77
CA VAL A 62 -16.05 -3.61 16.77
C VAL A 62 -15.54 -3.95 15.37
N ALA A 63 -16.32 -3.70 14.32
CA ALA A 63 -15.91 -3.95 12.94
C ALA A 63 -14.68 -3.10 12.56
N THR A 64 -14.66 -1.82 12.94
CA THR A 64 -13.50 -0.94 12.67
C THR A 64 -12.25 -1.41 13.41
N ALA A 65 -12.39 -1.78 14.69
CA ALA A 65 -11.27 -2.29 15.48
C ALA A 65 -10.75 -3.63 14.94
N ALA A 66 -11.65 -4.54 14.60
CA ALA A 66 -11.31 -5.83 14.01
C ALA A 66 -10.62 -5.67 12.66
N SER A 67 -11.15 -4.80 11.78
CA SER A 67 -10.55 -4.49 10.48
C SER A 67 -9.14 -3.93 10.63
N SER A 68 -8.94 -2.97 11.56
CA SER A 68 -7.60 -2.43 11.81
C SER A 68 -6.63 -3.47 12.38
N LEU A 69 -7.09 -4.34 13.29
CA LEU A 69 -6.25 -5.39 13.88
C LEU A 69 -5.91 -6.49 12.87
N TRP A 70 -6.79 -6.76 11.90
CA TRP A 70 -6.54 -7.73 10.83
C TRP A 70 -5.35 -7.35 9.94
N VAL A 71 -5.06 -6.06 9.85
CA VAL A 71 -3.96 -5.53 9.03
C VAL A 71 -2.66 -5.36 9.82
N TRP A 72 -2.69 -5.53 11.15
CA TRP A 72 -1.49 -5.48 11.98
C TRP A 72 -0.49 -6.59 11.60
N PRO A 73 0.82 -6.33 11.52
CA PRO A 73 1.53 -5.08 11.84
C PRO A 73 1.65 -4.08 10.68
N HIS A 74 1.04 -4.35 9.52
CA HIS A 74 1.17 -3.57 8.28
C HIS A 74 0.18 -2.39 8.18
N SER A 75 -0.08 -1.71 9.31
CA SER A 75 -1.11 -0.68 9.41
C SER A 75 -0.91 0.52 8.47
N LEU A 76 0.31 0.77 7.99
CA LEU A 76 0.56 1.84 7.03
C LEU A 76 -0.14 1.58 5.68
N SER A 77 -0.30 0.32 5.32
CA SER A 77 -1.00 -0.13 4.11
C SER A 77 -2.51 -0.35 4.34
N TYR A 78 -3.06 0.10 5.48
CA TYR A 78 -4.49 -0.07 5.78
C TYR A 78 -5.35 0.78 4.86
N PHE A 79 -6.33 0.11 4.24
CA PHE A 79 -7.47 0.72 3.58
C PHE A 79 -8.70 -0.06 4.03
N ASN A 80 -9.80 0.65 4.30
CA ASN A 80 -11.05 -0.02 4.65
C ASN A 80 -11.60 -0.84 3.47
N GLU A 81 -12.57 -1.70 3.76
CA GLU A 81 -13.16 -2.64 2.81
C GLU A 81 -13.88 -1.91 1.67
N ALA A 82 -14.44 -0.72 1.93
CA ALA A 82 -15.07 0.11 0.90
C ALA A 82 -14.06 0.65 -0.13
N ALA A 83 -12.79 0.80 0.25
CA ALA A 83 -11.68 1.13 -0.65
C ALA A 83 -10.98 -0.12 -1.22
N GLY A 84 -11.59 -1.30 -1.11
CA GLY A 84 -11.06 -2.56 -1.62
C GLY A 84 -10.03 -3.24 -0.70
N GLY A 85 -9.87 -2.75 0.53
CA GLY A 85 -8.97 -3.33 1.53
C GLY A 85 -7.49 -3.04 1.27
N PRO A 86 -6.60 -3.46 2.19
CA PRO A 86 -5.16 -3.18 2.10
C PRO A 86 -4.52 -3.77 0.83
N ALA A 87 -5.06 -4.85 0.27
CA ALA A 87 -4.57 -5.47 -0.96
C ALA A 87 -4.80 -4.63 -2.23
N ASN A 88 -5.80 -3.75 -2.24
CA ASN A 88 -6.18 -2.93 -3.40
C ASN A 88 -6.05 -1.42 -3.18
N GLY A 89 -5.73 -0.97 -1.97
CA GLY A 89 -5.63 0.46 -1.64
C GLY A 89 -4.67 1.27 -2.52
N TRP A 90 -3.65 0.61 -3.06
CA TRP A 90 -2.70 1.20 -4.02
C TRP A 90 -3.36 1.77 -5.29
N LYS A 91 -4.56 1.30 -5.63
CA LYS A 91 -5.35 1.84 -6.76
C LYS A 91 -5.90 3.24 -6.49
N HIS A 92 -5.93 3.66 -5.23
CA HIS A 92 -6.46 4.96 -4.81
C HIS A 92 -5.37 5.95 -4.41
N LEU A 93 -4.38 5.50 -3.64
CA LEU A 93 -3.36 6.36 -3.01
C LEU A 93 -1.97 5.69 -3.06
N LEU A 94 -1.45 5.51 -4.28
CA LEU A 94 -0.20 4.78 -4.51
C LEU A 94 1.03 5.43 -3.83
N ASP A 95 1.11 6.75 -3.82
CA ASP A 95 2.27 7.52 -3.36
C ASP A 95 2.17 8.02 -1.90
N ALA A 96 1.01 7.87 -1.26
CA ALA A 96 0.71 8.54 0.00
C ALA A 96 0.91 7.68 1.26
N ASN A 97 0.91 6.34 1.15
CA ASN A 97 1.07 5.45 2.30
C ASN A 97 1.59 4.04 1.96
N ILE A 98 2.04 3.81 0.73
CA ILE A 98 2.48 2.48 0.26
C ILE A 98 3.95 2.56 -0.17
N ASP A 99 4.71 1.51 0.14
CA ASP A 99 6.07 1.29 -0.36
C ASP A 99 7.09 2.37 0.03
N TRP A 100 7.04 2.81 1.29
CA TRP A 100 8.04 3.72 1.88
C TRP A 100 9.22 3.00 2.50
N GLY A 101 9.22 1.66 2.46
CA GLY A 101 10.21 0.79 3.09
C GLY A 101 9.72 0.08 4.36
N GLN A 102 8.45 0.27 4.74
CA GLN A 102 7.84 -0.35 5.93
C GLN A 102 7.87 -1.88 5.90
N ASP A 103 7.86 -2.48 4.70
CA ASP A 103 7.79 -3.93 4.51
C ASP A 103 9.16 -4.56 4.20
N LEU A 104 10.26 -3.79 4.25
CA LEU A 104 11.63 -4.31 4.10
C LEU A 104 12.00 -5.38 5.15
N PRO A 105 11.61 -5.28 6.43
CA PRO A 105 11.83 -6.36 7.39
C PRO A 105 11.11 -7.66 7.00
N ALA A 106 9.89 -7.56 6.47
CA ALA A 106 9.13 -8.71 6.00
C ALA A 106 9.77 -9.31 4.74
N LEU A 107 10.29 -8.48 3.84
CA LEU A 107 11.05 -8.93 2.67
C LEU A 107 12.35 -9.65 3.09
N ALA A 108 13.04 -9.16 4.12
CA ALA A 108 14.25 -9.79 4.65
C ALA A 108 13.95 -11.17 5.27
N ALA A 109 12.81 -11.32 5.96
CA ALA A 109 12.35 -12.61 6.44
C ALA A 109 12.04 -13.57 5.28
N TRP A 110 11.30 -13.09 4.27
CA TRP A 110 10.98 -13.87 3.08
C TRP A 110 12.22 -14.35 2.33
N GLN A 111 13.25 -13.50 2.15
CA GLN A 111 14.50 -13.89 1.51
C GLN A 111 15.26 -14.99 2.28
N LYS A 112 15.16 -15.01 3.61
CA LYS A 112 15.79 -16.08 4.42
C LYS A 112 15.10 -17.42 4.22
N GLU A 113 13.80 -17.41 4.00
CA GLU A 113 13.01 -18.61 3.71
C GLU A 113 13.18 -19.11 2.26
N HIS A 114 13.60 -18.22 1.36
CA HIS A 114 13.80 -18.49 -0.08
C HIS A 114 15.24 -18.22 -0.52
N PRO A 115 16.23 -19.04 -0.07
CA PRO A 115 17.63 -18.82 -0.40
C PRO A 115 17.92 -18.88 -1.92
N GLU A 116 17.12 -19.62 -2.69
CA GLU A 116 17.17 -19.70 -4.15
C GLU A 116 16.82 -18.39 -4.86
N ALA A 117 16.14 -17.46 -4.17
CA ALA A 117 15.79 -16.15 -4.68
C ALA A 117 16.90 -15.11 -4.49
N THR A 118 18.07 -15.52 -3.99
CA THR A 118 19.20 -14.62 -3.71
C THR A 118 20.23 -14.61 -4.86
N PRO A 119 20.69 -13.43 -5.33
CA PRO A 119 20.23 -12.09 -4.95
C PRO A 119 18.88 -11.72 -5.58
N LEU A 120 18.11 -10.91 -4.86
CA LEU A 120 16.86 -10.34 -5.38
C LEU A 120 17.14 -9.12 -6.26
N HIS A 121 16.46 -9.00 -7.39
CA HIS A 121 16.38 -7.74 -8.13
C HIS A 121 15.36 -6.83 -7.46
N LEU A 122 15.84 -5.83 -6.71
CA LEU A 122 15.02 -4.95 -5.89
C LEU A 122 14.67 -3.65 -6.64
N ALA A 123 13.41 -3.26 -6.57
CA ALA A 123 12.91 -1.97 -7.02
C ALA A 123 11.86 -1.44 -6.03
N THR A 124 12.23 -0.44 -5.23
CA THR A 124 11.37 0.15 -4.19
C THR A 124 11.32 1.66 -4.35
N TYR A 125 10.19 2.27 -3.98
CA TYR A 125 10.04 3.72 -3.97
C TYR A 125 10.71 4.38 -2.75
N GLY A 126 10.60 3.72 -1.59
CA GLY A 126 11.14 4.19 -0.32
C GLY A 126 12.65 4.46 -0.33
N GLN A 127 13.07 5.38 0.53
CA GLN A 127 14.48 5.79 0.70
C GLN A 127 15.21 4.97 1.80
N LEU A 128 14.55 3.99 2.41
CA LEU A 128 15.20 3.14 3.41
C LEU A 128 16.28 2.26 2.77
N VAL A 129 17.38 2.09 3.49
CA VAL A 129 18.57 1.33 3.08
C VAL A 129 18.31 -0.17 3.34
N PRO A 130 18.08 -1.00 2.29
CA PRO A 130 17.71 -2.40 2.49
C PRO A 130 18.79 -3.24 3.18
N GLU A 131 20.06 -2.86 3.05
CA GLU A 131 21.21 -3.52 3.66
C GLU A 131 21.16 -3.52 5.18
N VAL A 132 20.51 -2.52 5.79
CA VAL A 132 20.32 -2.45 7.26
C VAL A 132 19.50 -3.65 7.77
N TYR A 133 18.66 -4.23 6.93
CA TYR A 133 17.86 -5.41 7.23
C TYR A 133 18.54 -6.73 6.81
N GLY A 134 19.76 -6.67 6.29
CA GLY A 134 20.52 -7.83 5.82
C GLY A 134 20.06 -8.39 4.47
N LEU A 135 19.32 -7.61 3.68
CA LEU A 135 18.88 -7.99 2.34
C LEU A 135 20.07 -8.06 1.37
N LYS A 136 20.15 -9.16 0.63
CA LYS A 136 21.07 -9.33 -0.49
C LYS A 136 20.34 -9.04 -1.78
N TYR A 137 20.67 -7.93 -2.43
CA TYR A 137 19.95 -7.50 -3.61
C TYR A 137 20.86 -6.88 -4.68
N GLU A 138 20.37 -6.92 -5.91
CA GLU A 138 20.84 -6.12 -7.03
C GLU A 138 19.74 -5.14 -7.43
N ARG A 139 20.10 -4.01 -8.02
CA ARG A 139 19.10 -3.09 -8.55
C ARG A 139 18.37 -3.74 -9.71
N ALA A 140 17.04 -3.72 -9.72
CA ALA A 140 16.29 -4.30 -10.82
C ALA A 140 16.62 -3.61 -12.16
N PRO A 141 16.93 -4.38 -13.22
CA PRO A 141 17.15 -3.85 -14.56
C PRO A 141 15.87 -3.28 -15.16
N SER A 142 16.02 -2.39 -16.16
CA SER A 142 14.88 -1.86 -16.92
C SER A 142 14.42 -2.76 -18.07
N TRP A 143 15.05 -3.92 -18.22
CA TRP A 143 14.70 -4.94 -19.22
C TRP A 143 14.58 -6.32 -18.55
N PRO A 144 13.84 -7.26 -19.15
CA PRO A 144 13.69 -8.60 -18.60
C PRO A 144 15.05 -9.31 -18.48
N ARG A 145 15.37 -9.77 -17.27
CA ARG A 145 16.51 -10.65 -17.00
C ARG A 145 16.05 -11.82 -16.13
N PRO A 146 16.53 -13.05 -16.36
CA PRO A 146 16.18 -14.17 -15.49
C PRO A 146 16.53 -13.90 -14.02
N GLY A 147 15.69 -14.38 -13.11
CA GLY A 147 15.89 -14.27 -11.68
C GLY A 147 14.63 -13.85 -10.91
N TRP A 148 14.82 -13.60 -9.62
CA TRP A 148 13.77 -13.18 -8.71
C TRP A 148 13.76 -11.68 -8.53
N TYR A 149 12.58 -11.09 -8.46
CA TYR A 149 12.36 -9.65 -8.34
C TYR A 149 11.48 -9.37 -7.14
N ALA A 150 11.86 -8.40 -6.34
CA ALA A 150 11.01 -7.81 -5.31
C ALA A 150 10.73 -6.37 -5.71
N VAL A 151 9.46 -6.06 -5.98
CA VAL A 151 9.07 -4.77 -6.54
C VAL A 151 7.96 -4.16 -5.71
N GLY A 152 8.22 -2.97 -5.19
CA GLY A 152 7.21 -2.17 -4.53
C GLY A 152 6.14 -1.67 -5.49
N LEU A 153 4.88 -1.64 -5.05
CA LEU A 153 3.73 -1.27 -5.88
C LEU A 153 3.88 0.13 -6.45
N THR A 154 4.41 1.07 -5.68
CA THR A 154 4.63 2.45 -6.10
C THR A 154 5.66 2.53 -7.22
N GLU A 155 6.77 1.81 -7.06
CA GLU A 155 7.78 1.69 -8.12
C GLU A 155 7.23 0.97 -9.35
N LEU A 156 6.37 -0.04 -9.18
CA LEU A 156 5.77 -0.78 -10.29
C LEU A 156 4.79 0.06 -11.10
N TYR A 157 3.91 0.85 -10.45
CA TYR A 157 2.76 1.49 -11.10
C TYR A 157 2.93 2.99 -11.41
N LYS A 158 3.99 3.64 -10.91
CA LYS A 158 4.28 5.03 -11.33
C LYS A 158 4.46 5.16 -12.86
N PRO A 159 4.12 6.30 -13.47
CA PRO A 159 4.13 6.43 -14.94
C PRO A 159 5.50 6.15 -15.58
N GLU A 160 6.59 6.63 -14.99
CA GLU A 160 7.96 6.49 -15.47
C GLU A 160 8.67 5.24 -14.91
N SER A 161 7.92 4.20 -14.51
CA SER A 161 8.49 2.98 -13.94
C SER A 161 9.44 2.26 -14.91
N ARG A 162 10.65 1.99 -14.44
CA ARG A 162 11.67 1.21 -15.15
C ARG A 162 11.33 -0.27 -15.23
N VAL A 163 10.51 -0.75 -14.29
CA VAL A 163 10.11 -2.14 -14.13
C VAL A 163 8.67 -2.39 -14.58
N LYS A 164 8.08 -1.46 -15.35
CA LYS A 164 6.71 -1.57 -15.88
C LYS A 164 6.45 -2.84 -16.69
N TRP A 165 7.49 -3.45 -17.26
CA TRP A 165 7.42 -4.71 -18.00
C TRP A 165 7.01 -5.91 -17.12
N LEU A 166 7.07 -5.78 -15.79
CA LEU A 166 6.56 -6.77 -14.84
C LEU A 166 5.05 -6.69 -14.62
N ARG A 167 4.36 -5.61 -15.04
CA ARG A 167 2.91 -5.43 -14.84
C ARG A 167 2.07 -6.50 -15.54
N ASP A 168 2.56 -7.00 -16.68
CA ASP A 168 1.89 -8.03 -17.48
C ASP A 168 2.21 -9.45 -17.00
N ARG A 169 2.97 -9.59 -15.90
CA ARG A 169 3.31 -10.88 -15.28
C ARG A 169 2.53 -11.08 -14.00
N GLU A 170 2.19 -12.34 -13.74
CA GLU A 170 1.58 -12.72 -12.47
C GLU A 170 2.66 -12.77 -11.37
N PRO A 171 2.47 -12.06 -10.25
CA PRO A 171 3.38 -12.17 -9.11
C PRO A 171 3.27 -13.55 -8.48
N VAL A 172 4.41 -14.10 -8.05
CA VAL A 172 4.47 -15.40 -7.36
C VAL A 172 4.15 -15.28 -5.88
N ASP A 173 4.36 -14.09 -5.31
CA ASP A 173 4.05 -13.80 -3.92
C ASP A 173 3.80 -12.30 -3.71
N ARG A 174 3.26 -11.94 -2.55
CA ARG A 174 3.08 -10.57 -2.09
C ARG A 174 3.60 -10.45 -0.67
N ILE A 175 4.55 -9.53 -0.48
CA ILE A 175 5.04 -9.21 0.86
C ILE A 175 4.15 -8.12 1.45
N ALA A 176 3.44 -8.50 2.50
CA ALA A 176 2.46 -7.67 3.18
C ALA A 176 1.42 -7.12 2.19
N TYR A 177 1.43 -5.82 1.96
CA TYR A 177 0.49 -5.17 1.05
C TYR A 177 1.15 -4.20 0.08
N SER A 178 2.46 -3.98 0.18
CA SER A 178 3.17 -2.95 -0.60
C SER A 178 4.17 -3.49 -1.62
N MET A 179 4.56 -4.77 -1.56
CA MET A 179 5.55 -5.35 -2.48
C MET A 179 5.07 -6.65 -3.13
N LEU A 180 5.42 -6.84 -4.39
CA LEU A 180 5.16 -8.03 -5.18
C LEU A 180 6.47 -8.75 -5.48
N ILE A 181 6.43 -10.08 -5.43
CA ILE A 181 7.54 -10.94 -5.85
C ILE A 181 7.22 -11.47 -7.24
N PHE A 182 8.22 -11.48 -8.13
CA PHE A 182 8.13 -12.09 -9.44
C PHE A 182 9.30 -13.05 -9.66
N HIS A 183 9.03 -14.13 -10.38
CA HIS A 183 10.07 -15.02 -10.89
C HIS A 183 10.08 -14.95 -12.42
N VAL A 184 11.23 -14.55 -12.97
CA VAL A 184 11.46 -14.54 -14.42
C VAL A 184 12.32 -15.76 -14.75
N PRO A 185 11.77 -16.78 -15.44
CA PRO A 185 12.55 -17.95 -15.77
C PRO A 185 13.64 -17.61 -16.77
N PRO A 186 14.75 -18.37 -16.80
CA PRO A 186 15.69 -18.32 -17.90
C PRO A 186 14.96 -18.62 -19.21
N GLU A 187 15.28 -17.88 -20.26
CA GLU A 187 14.79 -18.23 -21.59
C GLU A 187 15.15 -19.70 -21.86
N PRO A 188 14.22 -20.52 -22.38
CA PRO A 188 14.57 -21.84 -22.81
C PRO A 188 15.73 -21.71 -23.79
N ARG A 189 16.78 -22.52 -23.62
CA ARG A 189 17.86 -22.65 -24.60
C ARG A 189 17.26 -23.19 -25.90
N GLY A 190 16.64 -22.31 -26.67
CA GLY A 190 16.20 -22.56 -28.03
C GLY A 190 17.44 -22.54 -28.89
N VAL A 191 17.83 -23.74 -29.31
CA VAL A 191 18.57 -24.07 -30.54
C VAL A 191 19.28 -22.86 -31.14
N GLN A 192 20.60 -22.77 -30.93
CA GLN A 192 21.44 -22.03 -31.87
C GLN A 192 21.01 -22.48 -33.25
N SER A 193 20.50 -21.55 -34.06
CA SER A 193 20.26 -21.79 -35.47
C SER A 193 21.61 -22.09 -36.12
N GLU A 194 22.03 -23.35 -36.04
CA GLU A 194 22.95 -23.97 -36.97
C GLU A 194 22.33 -23.88 -38.37
N GLY A 195 23.10 -23.36 -39.33
CA GLY A 195 22.77 -23.32 -40.76
C GLY A 195 22.29 -21.94 -41.21
N SER A 196 23.18 -20.98 -41.56
CA SER A 196 24.05 -20.92 -42.77
C SER A 196 23.27 -20.66 -44.07
N PRO A 197 23.85 -20.02 -45.11
CA PRO A 197 25.22 -19.51 -45.28
C PRO A 197 25.34 -17.97 -45.35
#